data_AF-A0A137QKW6-F1
#
_entry.id   AF-A0A137QKW6-F1
#
_cell.length_a   1.000
_cell.length_b   1.000
_cell.length_c   1.000
_cell.angle_alpha   90.00
_cell.angle_beta   90.00
_cell.angle_gamma   90.00
#
_symmetry.space_group_name_H-M   'P 1'
#
loop_
_entity.id
_entity.type
_entity.pdbx_description
1 polymer ?
#
loop_
_entity_poly.entity_id
_entity_poly.type
_entity_poly.pdbx_seq_one_letter_code
_entity_poly.pdbx_strand_id
1 'polypeptide(L)'
;RAEVMSTTESEQRVIRLDIPPRFFYVTGTAVVVGSAIGIVRGGRMAGMRFLAENVHRPPTTVQGWYFYNKTKNYKVMLGGLKGAGMDSLRLGLAAVGWVGEPRRRWIG
;
A
#
# COMPACT_ATOMS: atom_id res chain seq x y z
N ARG A 1 47.48 -13.66 38.29
CA ARG A 1 46.10 -13.19 38.55
C ARG A 1 45.72 -12.04 37.60
N ALA A 2 46.09 -12.15 36.33
CA ALA A 2 45.55 -11.36 35.23
C ALA A 2 44.40 -12.19 34.66
N GLU A 3 43.32 -12.21 35.41
CA GLU A 3 42.04 -12.70 34.93
C GLU A 3 41.51 -11.67 33.93
N VAL A 4 40.68 -12.10 32.99
CA VAL A 4 39.91 -11.22 32.08
C VAL A 4 40.69 -10.71 30.85
N MET A 5 41.38 -11.62 30.16
CA MET A 5 41.48 -11.57 28.69
C MET A 5 40.08 -11.89 28.11
N SER A 6 39.13 -10.98 28.34
CA SER A 6 37.73 -11.01 27.90
C SER A 6 37.53 -10.10 26.70
N THR A 7 38.39 -10.23 25.71
CA THR A 7 38.00 -9.93 24.34
C THR A 7 37.56 -11.25 23.75
N THR A 8 36.36 -11.67 24.13
CA THR A 8 35.56 -12.53 23.27
C THR A 8 35.51 -11.84 21.92
N GLU A 9 36.27 -12.37 20.97
CA GLU A 9 35.95 -12.24 19.56
C GLU A 9 34.49 -12.66 19.45
N SER A 10 33.60 -11.68 19.42
CA SER A 10 32.25 -11.88 18.95
C SER A 10 32.42 -12.18 17.47
N GLU A 11 32.64 -13.45 17.15
CA GLU A 11 32.50 -13.98 15.80
C GLU A 11 31.22 -13.36 15.25
N GLN A 12 31.38 -12.41 14.35
CA GLN A 12 30.27 -11.72 13.75
C GLN A 12 29.48 -12.80 13.03
N ARG A 13 28.36 -13.21 13.64
CA ARG A 13 27.46 -14.20 13.07
C ARG A 13 26.79 -13.53 11.88
N VAL A 14 27.43 -13.61 10.72
CA VAL A 14 26.90 -13.05 9.47
C VAL A 14 25.70 -13.89 9.07
N ILE A 15 24.51 -13.45 9.49
CA ILE A 15 23.24 -14.06 9.10
C ILE A 15 23.01 -13.71 7.63
N ARG A 16 23.22 -14.69 6.75
CA ARG A 16 22.90 -14.57 5.33
C ARG A 16 21.41 -14.85 5.15
N LEU A 17 20.63 -13.80 4.93
CA LEU A 17 19.23 -13.90 4.55
C LEU A 17 19.15 -14.11 3.04
N ASP A 18 18.87 -15.34 2.62
CA ASP A 18 18.55 -15.65 1.23
C ASP A 18 17.04 -15.49 1.02
N ILE A 19 16.63 -14.37 0.39
CA ILE A 19 15.23 -14.08 0.11
C ILE A 19 14.95 -14.51 -1.34
N PRO A 20 14.11 -15.53 -1.55
CA PRO A 20 13.82 -16.02 -2.90
C PRO A 20 13.26 -14.90 -3.80
N PRO A 21 13.74 -14.76 -5.06
CA PRO A 21 13.32 -13.70 -5.97
C PRO A 21 11.79 -13.57 -6.18
N ARG A 22 11.07 -14.69 -6.02
CA ARG A 22 9.60 -14.73 -6.10
C ARG A 22 8.88 -13.78 -5.13
N PHE A 23 9.48 -13.51 -3.96
CA PHE A 23 8.90 -12.58 -3.00
C PHE A 23 8.81 -11.17 -3.56
N PHE A 24 9.81 -10.73 -4.33
CA PHE A 24 9.82 -9.39 -4.92
C PHE A 24 8.78 -9.25 -6.04
N TYR A 25 8.73 -10.20 -6.98
CA TYR A 25 7.80 -10.09 -8.11
C TYR A 25 6.33 -10.21 -7.70
N VAL A 26 5.99 -11.20 -6.85
CA VAL A 26 4.60 -11.42 -6.44
C VAL A 26 4.11 -10.31 -5.51
N THR A 27 4.92 -9.92 -4.51
CA THR A 27 4.54 -8.83 -3.60
C THR A 27 4.52 -7.49 -4.32
N GLY A 28 5.51 -7.23 -5.18
CA GLY A 28 5.60 -5.99 -5.96
C GLY A 28 4.40 -5.79 -6.88
N THR A 29 4.03 -6.83 -7.64
CA THR A 29 2.83 -6.78 -8.51
C THR A 29 1.54 -6.64 -7.68
N ALA A 30 1.41 -7.34 -6.56
CA ALA A 30 0.25 -7.22 -5.67
C ALA A 30 0.09 -5.79 -5.11
N VAL A 31 1.18 -5.13 -4.73
CA VAL A 31 1.18 -3.74 -4.28
C VAL A 31 0.76 -2.78 -5.40
N VAL A 32 1.26 -2.97 -6.62
CA VAL A 32 0.90 -2.14 -7.78
C VAL A 32 -0.59 -2.29 -8.11
N VAL A 33 -1.08 -3.54 -8.20
CA VAL A 33 -2.49 -3.84 -8.48
C VAL A 33 -3.39 -3.30 -7.36
N GLY A 34 -3.01 -3.51 -6.09
CA GLY A 34 -3.75 -2.99 -4.94
C GLY A 34 -3.80 -1.48 -4.91
N SER A 35 -2.71 -0.80 -5.29
CA SER A 35 -2.68 0.64 -5.42
C SER A 35 -3.66 1.11 -6.49
N ALA A 36 -3.64 0.52 -7.69
CA ALA A 36 -4.55 0.90 -8.78
C ALA A 36 -6.01 0.73 -8.39
N ILE A 37 -6.36 -0.41 -7.77
CA ILE A 37 -7.70 -0.68 -7.24
C ILE A 37 -8.10 0.37 -6.20
N GLY A 38 -7.20 0.65 -5.25
CA GLY A 38 -7.42 1.60 -4.18
C GLY A 38 -7.63 3.03 -4.68
N ILE A 39 -6.85 3.47 -5.67
CA ILE A 39 -7.01 4.80 -6.30
C ILE A 39 -8.41 4.94 -6.89
N VAL A 40 -8.83 3.98 -7.71
CA VAL A 40 -10.12 4.03 -8.41
C VAL A 40 -11.29 3.98 -7.43
N ARG A 41 -11.25 3.03 -6.47
CA ARG A 41 -12.33 2.86 -5.49
C ARG A 41 -12.41 4.03 -4.52
N GLY A 42 -11.27 4.43 -3.96
CA GLY A 42 -11.17 5.53 -3.00
C GLY A 42 -11.56 6.87 -3.62
N GLY A 43 -11.10 7.14 -4.84
CA GLY A 43 -11.45 8.35 -5.59
C GLY A 43 -12.94 8.42 -5.93
N ARG A 44 -13.54 7.32 -6.41
CA ARG A 44 -14.98 7.24 -6.69
C ARG A 44 -15.82 7.49 -5.44
N MET A 45 -15.46 6.87 -4.31
CA MET A 45 -16.18 7.03 -3.05
C MET A 45 -16.11 8.47 -2.53
N ALA A 46 -14.93 9.09 -2.55
CA ALA A 46 -14.75 10.49 -2.16
C ALA A 46 -15.52 11.45 -3.08
N GLY A 47 -15.55 11.18 -4.39
CA GLY A 47 -16.31 11.95 -5.36
C GLY A 47 -17.83 11.88 -5.10
N MET A 48 -18.36 10.68 -4.88
CA MET A 48 -19.79 10.50 -4.56
C MET A 48 -20.17 11.18 -3.25
N ARG A 49 -19.31 11.09 -2.22
CA ARG A 49 -19.52 11.81 -0.95
C ARG A 49 -19.54 13.33 -1.15
N PHE A 50 -18.60 13.88 -1.92
CA PHE A 50 -18.60 15.31 -2.23
C PHE A 50 -19.86 15.76 -2.96
N LEU A 51 -20.34 14.96 -3.93
CA LEU A 51 -21.59 15.25 -4.66
C LEU A 51 -22.79 15.21 -3.72
N ALA A 52 -22.86 14.22 -2.83
CA ALA A 52 -23.92 14.12 -1.84
C ALA A 52 -23.91 15.31 -0.86
N GLU A 53 -22.73 15.70 -0.35
CA GLU A 53 -22.56 16.87 0.53
C GLU A 53 -22.97 18.19 -0.15
N ASN A 54 -22.84 18.28 -1.48
CA ASN A 54 -23.03 19.53 -2.23
C ASN A 54 -24.25 19.51 -3.16
N VAL A 55 -25.14 18.52 -3.03
CA VAL A 55 -26.32 18.40 -3.90
C VAL A 55 -27.21 19.66 -3.88
N HIS A 56 -27.24 20.36 -2.74
CA HIS A 56 -28.01 21.59 -2.56
C HIS A 56 -27.26 22.88 -2.95
N ARG A 57 -25.97 22.80 -3.31
CA ARG A 57 -25.13 23.97 -3.64
C ARG A 57 -24.51 23.85 -5.04
N PRO A 58 -25.32 23.79 -6.11
CA PRO A 58 -24.79 23.80 -7.46
C PRO A 58 -24.09 25.13 -7.76
N PRO A 59 -22.98 25.14 -8.51
CA PRO A 59 -22.30 26.38 -8.89
C PRO A 59 -23.19 27.20 -9.84
N THR A 60 -23.41 28.47 -9.51
CA THR A 60 -24.23 29.41 -10.32
C THR A 60 -23.40 30.36 -11.17
N THR A 61 -22.09 30.47 -10.91
CA THR A 61 -21.14 31.33 -11.64
C THR A 61 -19.98 30.51 -12.20
N VAL A 62 -19.34 30.99 -13.27
CA VAL A 62 -18.17 30.32 -13.89
C VAL A 62 -17.01 30.17 -12.90
N GLN A 63 -16.72 31.21 -12.12
CA GLN A 63 -15.72 31.18 -11.07
C GLN A 63 -16.07 30.15 -9.98
N GLY A 64 -17.34 30.09 -9.58
CA GLY A 64 -17.84 29.09 -8.64
C GLY A 64 -17.67 27.67 -9.16
N TRP A 65 -17.93 27.43 -10.46
CA TRP A 65 -17.73 26.12 -11.09
C TRP A 65 -16.26 25.68 -11.04
N TYR A 66 -15.32 26.59 -11.27
CA TYR A 66 -13.88 26.27 -11.17
C TYR A 66 -13.48 25.89 -9.74
N PHE A 67 -13.86 26.70 -8.74
CA PHE A 67 -13.53 26.38 -7.34
C PHE A 67 -14.21 25.11 -6.83
N TYR A 68 -15.43 24.84 -7.30
CA TYR A 68 -16.16 23.61 -7.02
C TYR A 68 -15.38 22.38 -7.53
N ASN A 69 -14.97 22.40 -8.80
CA ASN A 69 -14.22 21.28 -9.40
C ASN A 69 -12.81 21.14 -8.83
N LYS A 70 -12.13 22.24 -8.53
CA LYS A 70 -10.82 22.22 -7.85
C LYS A 70 -10.92 21.51 -6.49
N THR A 71 -11.92 21.89 -5.68
CA THR A 71 -12.16 21.27 -4.37
C THR A 71 -12.53 19.79 -4.50
N LYS A 72 -13.41 19.45 -5.45
CA LYS A 72 -13.78 18.08 -5.78
C LYS A 72 -12.55 17.23 -6.11
N ASN A 73 -11.69 17.74 -7.00
CA ASN A 73 -10.51 17.02 -7.46
C ASN A 73 -9.53 16.75 -6.30
N TYR A 74 -9.30 17.70 -5.40
CA TYR A 74 -8.45 17.44 -4.23
C TYR A 74 -9.02 16.37 -3.30
N LYS A 75 -10.33 16.40 -3.03
CA LYS A 75 -10.99 15.36 -2.23
C LYS A 75 -10.90 13.99 -2.90
N VAL A 76 -11.10 13.93 -4.22
CA VAL A 76 -10.97 12.69 -5.01
C VAL A 76 -9.53 12.17 -5.00
N MET A 77 -8.53 13.03 -5.19
CA MET A 77 -7.11 12.65 -5.13
C MET A 77 -6.73 12.13 -3.74
N LEU A 78 -7.13 12.81 -2.67
CA LEU A 78 -6.89 12.37 -1.30
C LEU A 78 -7.57 11.02 -1.02
N GLY A 79 -8.82 10.86 -1.45
CA GLY A 79 -9.55 9.59 -1.36
C GLY A 79 -8.86 8.47 -2.12
N GLY A 80 -8.36 8.75 -3.32
CA GLY A 80 -7.58 7.81 -4.13
C GLY A 80 -6.28 7.39 -3.46
N LEU A 81 -5.49 8.34 -2.96
CA LEU A 81 -4.22 8.04 -2.25
C LEU A 81 -4.45 7.24 -0.98
N LYS A 82 -5.48 7.58 -0.19
CA LYS A 82 -5.86 6.81 1.00
C LYS A 82 -6.28 5.38 0.63
N GLY A 83 -7.09 5.23 -0.41
CA GLY A 83 -7.48 3.94 -0.94
C GLY A 83 -6.27 3.13 -1.42
N ALA A 84 -5.35 3.76 -2.14
CA ALA A 84 -4.11 3.14 -2.63
C ALA A 84 -3.29 2.54 -1.48
N GLY A 85 -3.05 3.31 -0.42
CA GLY A 85 -2.31 2.85 0.75
C GLY A 85 -2.97 1.68 1.46
N MET A 86 -4.29 1.72 1.64
CA MET A 86 -5.04 0.64 2.31
C MET A 86 -5.07 -0.64 1.47
N ASP A 87 -5.39 -0.55 0.18
CA ASP A 87 -5.56 -1.74 -0.67
C ASP A 87 -4.21 -2.34 -1.10
N SER A 88 -3.18 -1.53 -1.30
CA SER A 88 -1.81 -2.04 -1.54
C SER A 88 -1.25 -2.78 -0.32
N LEU A 89 -1.49 -2.28 0.90
CA LEU A 89 -1.06 -2.96 2.12
C LEU A 89 -1.79 -4.30 2.30
N ARG A 90 -3.11 -4.32 2.09
CA ARG A 90 -3.91 -5.55 2.18
C ARG A 90 -3.44 -6.62 1.20
N LEU A 91 -3.28 -6.25 -0.07
CA LEU A 91 -2.83 -7.20 -1.10
C LEU A 91 -1.36 -7.58 -0.95
N GLY A 92 -0.50 -6.64 -0.55
CA GLY A 92 0.91 -6.91 -0.26
C GLY A 92 1.08 -7.92 0.87
N LEU A 93 0.38 -7.73 1.99
CA LEU A 93 0.41 -8.68 3.11
C LEU A 93 -0.17 -10.05 2.72
N ALA A 94 -1.27 -10.08 1.97
CA ALA A 94 -1.84 -11.32 1.45
C ALA A 94 -0.86 -12.06 0.52
N ALA A 95 -0.17 -11.33 -0.35
CA ALA A 95 0.84 -11.87 -1.24
C ALA A 95 2.05 -12.43 -0.49
N VAL A 96 2.54 -11.72 0.54
CA VAL A 96 3.63 -12.22 1.41
C VAL A 96 3.21 -13.51 2.10
N GLY A 97 2.00 -13.56 2.66
CA GLY A 97 1.46 -14.77 3.28
C GLY A 97 1.38 -15.94 2.31
N TRP A 98 0.86 -15.70 1.10
CA TRP A 98 0.75 -16.70 0.04
C TRP A 98 2.12 -17.23 -0.43
N VAL A 99 3.10 -16.35 -0.65
CA VAL A 99 4.44 -16.75 -1.11
C VAL A 99 5.24 -17.47 -0.03
N GLY A 100 4.97 -17.13 1.24
CA GLY A 100 5.52 -17.80 2.41
C GLY A 100 4.96 -19.19 2.65
N GLU A 101 3.77 -19.51 2.13
CA GLU A 101 3.17 -20.82 2.31
C GLU A 101 4.04 -21.92 1.67
N PRO A 102 4.53 -22.90 2.47
CA PRO A 102 5.29 -24.02 1.94
C PRO A 102 4.36 -24.83 1.02
N ARG A 103 4.61 -24.78 -0.29
CA ARG A 103 3.93 -25.67 -1.23
C ARG A 103 4.36 -27.10 -0.93
N ARG A 104 3.54 -27.81 -0.14
CA ARG A 104 3.69 -29.24 0.09
C ARG A 104 3.54 -29.92 -1.27
N ARG A 105 4.67 -30.29 -1.89
CA ARG A 105 4.68 -31.09 -3.12
C ARG A 105 4.24 -32.49 -2.73
N TRP A 106 2.97 -32.81 -2.98
CA TRP A 106 2.53 -34.21 -3.04
C TRP A 106 2.89 -34.76 -4.42
N ILE A 107 4.15 -35.16 -4.58
CA ILE A 107 4.62 -36.00 -5.68
C ILE A 107 5.63 -36.96 -5.06
N GLY A 108 5.25 -38.23 -4.91
CA GLY A 108 6.05 -39.31 -4.34
C GLY A 108 5.25 -40.17 -3.39
#